data_AF-A0A966SR16-F1
#
_entry.id   AF-A0A966SR16-F1
#
_cell.length_a   1.000
_cell.length_b   1.000
_cell.length_c   1.000
_cell.angle_alpha   90.00
_cell.angle_beta   90.00
_cell.angle_gamma   90.00
#
_symmetry.space_group_name_H-M   'P 1'
#
loop_
_entity.id
_entity.type
_entity.pdbx_description
1 polymer ?
#
loop_
_entity_poly.entity_id
_entity_poly.type
_entity_poly.pdbx_seq_one_letter_code
_entity_poly.pdbx_strand_id
1 'polypeptide(L)'
;MDTPKQYRGYDCADYFAEGWSERGHFDEHSQTLVIAPLTEAYEDKQIGFFAVGRSGWDGIDFGYRVGHPGLWAYYPITREFKFMSSTVAELVEGWCSSKLSV
;
A
#
# COMPACT_ATOMS: atom_id res chain seq x y z
N MET A 1 -3.77 15.66 -6.10
CA MET A 1 -2.51 15.75 -6.88
C MET A 1 -2.67 14.83 -8.08
N ASP A 2 -2.16 15.15 -9.27
CA ASP A 2 -2.26 14.23 -10.41
C ASP A 2 -1.30 13.04 -10.23
N THR A 3 -1.74 11.82 -10.57
CA THR A 3 -0.91 10.62 -10.52
C THR A 3 0.31 10.75 -11.47
N PRO A 4 1.55 10.65 -10.96
CA PRO A 4 2.75 10.74 -11.78
C PRO A 4 2.75 9.69 -12.90
N LYS A 5 3.33 10.05 -14.06
CA LYS A 5 3.31 9.21 -15.28
C LYS A 5 3.80 7.79 -15.07
N GLN A 6 4.82 7.60 -14.22
CA GLN A 6 5.40 6.29 -13.92
C GLN A 6 4.43 5.36 -13.17
N TYR A 7 3.43 5.89 -12.46
CA TYR A 7 2.49 5.09 -11.68
C TYR A 7 1.15 4.87 -12.38
N ARG A 8 0.97 5.34 -13.62
CA ARG A 8 -0.31 5.23 -14.35
C ARG A 8 -0.74 3.80 -14.67
N GLY A 9 0.15 2.82 -14.55
CA GLY A 9 -0.19 1.40 -14.68
C GLY A 9 -0.88 0.81 -13.43
N TYR A 10 -0.88 1.56 -12.33
CA TYR A 10 -1.46 1.17 -11.05
C TYR A 10 -2.73 1.98 -10.77
N ASP A 11 -3.74 1.31 -10.23
CA ASP A 11 -4.98 1.97 -9.78
C ASP A 11 -4.79 2.64 -8.42
N CYS A 12 -3.94 3.67 -8.39
CA CYS A 12 -3.40 4.30 -7.17
C CYS A 12 -3.79 5.76 -7.00
N ALA A 13 -4.86 6.20 -7.67
CA ALA A 13 -5.29 7.60 -7.62
C ALA A 13 -5.65 8.06 -6.20
N ASP A 14 -6.18 7.15 -5.38
CA ASP A 14 -6.53 7.39 -3.98
C ASP A 14 -5.29 7.65 -3.11
N TYR A 15 -4.16 7.01 -3.36
CA TYR A 15 -2.89 7.29 -2.66
C TYR A 15 -2.36 8.71 -2.91
N PHE A 16 -2.55 9.24 -4.13
CA PHE A 16 -2.21 10.63 -4.45
C PHE A 16 -3.33 11.62 -4.11
N ALA A 17 -4.48 11.11 -3.65
CA ALA A 17 -5.56 11.90 -3.09
C ALA A 17 -5.36 12.06 -1.57
N GLU A 18 -6.00 13.07 -0.99
CA GLU A 18 -6.12 13.28 0.46
C GLU A 18 -4.81 13.41 1.27
N GLY A 19 -3.67 13.44 0.60
CA GLY A 19 -2.35 13.66 1.19
C GLY A 19 -1.67 12.41 1.73
N TRP A 20 -2.14 11.20 1.38
CA TRP A 20 -1.47 9.94 1.79
C TRP A 20 -0.03 9.87 1.26
N SER A 21 0.17 10.20 -0.01
CA SER A 21 1.50 10.28 -0.62
C SER A 21 2.43 11.33 -0.01
N GLU A 22 1.90 12.30 0.74
CA GLU A 22 2.69 13.36 1.37
C GLU A 22 3.03 13.04 2.82
N ARG A 23 2.09 12.47 3.58
CA ARG A 23 2.21 12.28 5.02
C ARG A 23 2.39 10.82 5.45
N GLY A 24 1.96 9.87 4.63
CA GLY A 24 1.78 8.49 5.05
C GLY A 24 0.75 8.35 6.18
N HIS A 25 0.81 7.22 6.87
CA HIS A 25 0.03 6.91 8.06
C HIS A 25 0.81 5.97 8.98
N PHE A 26 1.12 6.45 10.18
CA PHE A 26 1.71 5.65 11.24
C PHE A 26 0.61 5.24 12.22
N ASP A 27 0.44 3.93 12.41
CA ASP A 27 -0.44 3.38 13.44
C ASP A 27 0.34 3.26 14.75
N GLU A 28 -0.04 4.07 15.74
CA GLU A 28 0.59 4.08 17.06
C GLU A 28 0.40 2.76 17.80
N HIS A 29 -0.69 2.03 17.56
CA HIS A 29 -0.97 0.79 18.27
C HIS A 29 -0.03 -0.33 17.82
N SER A 30 0.10 -0.55 16.51
CA SER A 30 1.01 -1.54 15.95
C SER A 30 2.45 -1.03 15.76
N GLN A 31 2.72 0.23 16.09
CA GLN A 31 4.00 0.91 15.85
C GLN A 31 4.49 0.72 14.40
N THR A 32 3.57 0.80 13.45
CA THR A 32 3.82 0.48 12.04
C THR A 32 3.47 1.66 11.15
N LEU A 33 4.36 1.97 10.21
CA LEU A 33 4.05 2.89 9.10
C LEU A 33 3.21 2.15 8.06
N VAL A 34 1.91 2.03 8.33
CA VAL A 34 0.93 1.28 7.51
C VAL A 34 0.92 1.82 6.08
N ILE A 35 0.96 3.15 5.93
CA ILE A 35 1.10 3.83 4.65
C ILE A 35 2.37 4.68 4.68
N ALA A 36 3.27 4.46 3.72
CA ALA A 36 4.49 5.22 3.55
C ALA A 36 4.22 6.49 2.71
N PRO A 37 4.87 7.63 3.01
CA PRO A 37 4.89 8.77 2.10
C PRO A 37 5.64 8.40 0.82
N LEU A 38 5.44 9.18 -0.25
CA LEU A 38 6.02 8.92 -1.58
C LEU A 38 7.55 8.86 -1.57
N THR A 39 8.18 9.57 -0.63
CA THR A 39 9.63 9.55 -0.43
C THR A 39 10.18 8.20 0.03
N GLU A 40 9.32 7.33 0.56
CA GLU A 40 9.65 5.99 1.04
C GLU A 40 8.97 4.87 0.25
N ALA A 41 7.92 5.22 -0.52
CA ALA A 41 7.28 4.32 -1.47
C ALA A 41 8.23 3.95 -2.61
N TYR A 42 8.09 2.74 -3.14
CA TYR A 42 8.95 2.26 -4.22
C TYR A 42 8.20 1.37 -5.21
N GLU A 43 8.70 1.32 -6.43
CA GLU A 43 8.15 0.46 -7.48
C GLU A 43 9.08 -0.72 -7.73
N ASP A 44 8.55 -1.94 -7.62
CA ASP A 44 9.17 -3.15 -8.14
C ASP A 44 8.53 -3.53 -9.49
N LYS A 45 9.25 -3.18 -10.56
CA LYS A 45 8.83 -3.44 -11.95
C LYS A 45 8.89 -4.92 -12.32
N GLN A 46 9.66 -5.75 -11.61
CA GLN A 46 9.77 -7.17 -11.93
C GLN A 46 8.49 -7.92 -11.59
N ILE A 47 7.85 -7.54 -10.48
CA ILE A 47 6.58 -8.12 -10.03
C ILE A 47 5.37 -7.22 -10.34
N GLY A 48 5.60 -6.03 -10.92
CA GLY A 48 4.55 -5.07 -11.26
C GLY A 48 3.82 -4.59 -10.01
N PHE A 49 4.57 -4.17 -9.01
CA PHE A 49 4.05 -3.76 -7.70
C PHE A 49 4.58 -2.39 -7.30
N PHE A 50 3.66 -1.51 -6.93
CA PHE A 50 3.97 -0.21 -6.34
C PHE A 50 3.70 -0.27 -4.84
N ALA A 51 4.75 -0.45 -4.04
CA ALA A 51 4.68 -0.56 -2.59
C ALA A 51 4.52 0.83 -1.97
N VAL A 52 3.43 1.01 -1.23
CA VAL A 52 3.05 2.28 -0.58
C VAL A 52 2.84 2.13 0.93
N GLY A 53 3.17 0.98 1.50
CA GLY A 53 2.91 0.69 2.90
C GLY A 53 3.59 -0.59 3.35
N ARG A 54 3.65 -0.82 4.67
CA ARG A 54 4.28 -1.99 5.25
C ARG A 54 3.40 -2.56 6.36
N SER A 55 3.39 -3.89 6.48
CA SER A 55 2.72 -4.57 7.60
C SER A 55 3.52 -4.54 8.90
N GLY A 56 4.82 -4.24 8.83
CA GLY A 56 5.75 -4.36 9.96
C GLY A 56 6.19 -5.80 10.27
N TRP A 57 5.74 -6.79 9.50
CA TRP A 57 6.00 -8.22 9.74
C TRP A 57 6.45 -8.95 8.46
N ASP A 58 7.44 -9.85 8.56
CA ASP A 58 7.94 -10.73 7.49
C ASP A 58 8.28 -10.06 6.14
N GLY A 59 8.54 -8.75 6.15
CA GLY A 59 8.76 -7.96 4.92
C GLY A 59 7.53 -7.89 4.01
N ILE A 60 6.32 -8.10 4.54
CA ILE A 60 5.08 -7.99 3.78
C ILE A 60 4.78 -6.51 3.56
N ASP A 61 4.73 -6.12 2.29
CA ASP A 61 4.44 -4.77 1.85
C ASP A 61 3.00 -4.64 1.34
N PHE A 62 2.40 -3.47 1.56
CA PHE A 62 1.13 -3.08 0.97
C PHE A 62 1.36 -2.22 -0.25
N GLY A 63 0.56 -2.43 -1.29
CA GLY A 63 0.76 -1.73 -2.53
C GLY A 63 -0.27 -2.01 -3.60
N TYR A 64 -0.07 -1.38 -4.74
CA TYR A 64 -0.90 -1.54 -5.91
C TYR A 64 -0.24 -2.50 -6.88
N ARG A 65 -1.05 -3.36 -7.49
CA ARG A 65 -0.59 -4.32 -8.50
C ARG A 65 -0.99 -3.83 -9.89
N VAL A 66 -0.07 -3.91 -10.84
CA VAL A 66 -0.31 -3.45 -12.22
C VAL A 66 -1.55 -4.12 -12.82
N GLY A 67 -2.47 -3.32 -13.35
CA GLY A 67 -3.72 -3.81 -13.97
C GLY A 67 -4.74 -4.45 -13.01
N HIS A 68 -4.51 -4.41 -11.69
CA HIS A 68 -5.46 -4.90 -10.69
C HIS A 68 -5.91 -3.76 -9.77
N PRO A 69 -7.22 -3.58 -9.55
CA PRO A 69 -7.72 -2.53 -8.68
C PRO A 69 -7.43 -2.81 -7.21
N GLY A 70 -7.39 -1.73 -6.43
CA GLY A 70 -7.24 -1.76 -4.97
C GLY A 70 -5.83 -2.09 -4.46
N LEU A 71 -5.75 -2.28 -3.14
CA LEU A 71 -4.54 -2.54 -2.38
C LEU A 71 -4.37 -4.02 -2.07
N TRP A 72 -3.12 -4.45 -2.19
CA TRP A 72 -2.69 -5.83 -2.06
C TRP A 72 -1.52 -5.91 -1.07
N ALA A 73 -1.51 -6.97 -0.27
CA ALA A 73 -0.34 -7.39 0.47
C ALA A 73 0.51 -8.33 -0.41
N TYR A 74 1.80 -8.05 -0.53
CA TYR A 74 2.75 -8.93 -1.20
C TYR A 74 3.54 -9.74 -0.16
N TYR A 75 3.46 -11.06 -0.25
CA TYR A 75 4.16 -12.00 0.63
C TYR A 75 5.47 -12.43 -0.05
N PRO A 76 6.65 -11.89 0.33
CA PRO A 76 7.89 -12.12 -0.41
C PRO A 76 8.37 -13.58 -0.34
N ILE A 77 8.00 -14.31 0.71
CA ILE A 77 8.38 -15.73 0.91
C ILE A 77 7.63 -16.63 -0.08
N THR A 78 6.30 -16.50 -0.17
CA THR A 78 5.47 -17.31 -1.08
C THR A 78 5.34 -16.72 -2.47
N ARG A 79 5.72 -15.44 -2.65
CA ARG A 79 5.55 -14.64 -3.87
C ARG A 79 4.08 -14.48 -4.27
N GLU A 80 3.22 -14.32 -3.28
CA GLU A 80 1.77 -14.23 -3.46
C GLU A 80 1.26 -12.81 -3.19
N PHE A 81 0.20 -12.45 -3.91
CA PHE A 81 -0.56 -11.23 -3.67
C PHE A 81 -1.90 -11.57 -3.02
N LYS A 82 -2.22 -10.91 -1.91
CA LYS A 82 -3.51 -11.02 -1.23
C LYS A 82 -4.23 -9.68 -1.27
N PHE A 83 -5.46 -9.67 -1.75
CA PHE A 83 -6.27 -8.47 -1.76
C PHE A 83 -6.59 -8.05 -0.31
N MET A 84 -6.45 -6.76 -0.01
CA MET A 84 -6.66 -6.22 1.33
C MET A 84 -7.84 -5.26 1.39
N SER A 85 -7.93 -4.33 0.44
CA SER A 85 -8.97 -3.28 0.43
C SER A 85 -9.06 -2.60 -0.93
N SER A 86 -10.15 -1.85 -1.16
CA SER A 86 -10.32 -1.10 -2.40
C SER A 86 -9.63 0.27 -2.36
N THR A 87 -9.37 0.83 -1.17
CA THR A 87 -8.74 2.15 -1.00
C THR A 87 -7.77 2.21 0.18
N VAL A 88 -6.88 3.21 0.20
CA VAL A 88 -5.97 3.48 1.32
C VAL A 88 -6.74 3.72 2.62
N ALA A 89 -7.84 4.47 2.56
CA ALA A 89 -8.67 4.76 3.73
C ALA A 89 -9.25 3.48 4.34
N GLU A 90 -9.76 2.57 3.50
CA GLU A 90 -10.26 1.26 3.95
C GLU A 90 -9.15 0.38 4.52
N LEU A 91 -7.95 0.39 3.94
CA LEU A 91 -6.79 -0.32 4.49
C LEU A 91 -6.47 0.16 5.89
N VAL A 92 -6.34 1.49 6.07
CA VAL A 92 -6.00 2.10 7.35
C VAL A 92 -7.07 1.83 8.40
N GLU A 93 -8.36 2.05 8.06
CA GLU A 93 -9.46 1.76 8.97
C GLU A 93 -9.49 0.28 9.36
N GLY A 94 -9.37 -0.61 8.38
CA GLY A 94 -9.38 -2.05 8.61
C GLY A 94 -8.21 -2.53 9.46
N TRP A 95 -7.02 -1.97 9.24
CA TRP A 95 -5.83 -2.28 10.02
C TRP A 95 -5.94 -1.80 11.46
N CYS A 96 -6.21 -0.51 11.68
CA CYS A 96 -6.32 0.08 13.02
C CYS A 96 -7.49 -0.49 13.83
N SER A 97 -8.53 -1.00 13.17
CA SER A 97 -9.65 -1.69 13.83
C SER A 97 -9.44 -3.21 14.00
N SER A 98 -8.27 -3.74 13.61
CA SER A 98 -7.94 -5.17 13.62
C SER A 98 -8.90 -6.05 12.80
N LYS A 99 -9.64 -5.46 11.85
CA LYS A 99 -10.49 -6.18 10.89
C LYS A 99 -9.67 -6.76 9.73
N LEU A 100 -8.52 -6.16 9.44
CA LEU A 100 -7.53 -6.66 8.48
C LEU A 100 -6.31 -7.19 9.23
N SER A 101 -5.80 -8.31 8.75
CA SER A 101 -4.53 -8.89 9.20
C SER A 101 -3.83 -9.57 8.03
N VAL A 102 -2.50 -9.59 8.10
CA VAL A 102 -1.64 -10.32 7.15
C VAL A 102 -1.31 -11.71 7.65
#